data_AF-A0A962GG60-F1
#
_entry.id   AF-A0A962GG60-F1
#
_cell.length_a   1.000
_cell.length_b   1.000
_cell.length_c   1.000
_cell.angle_alpha   90.00
_cell.angle_beta   90.00
_cell.angle_gamma   90.00
#
_symmetry.space_group_name_H-M   'P 1'
#
loop_
_entity.id
_entity.type
_entity.pdbx_description
1 polymer ?
#
loop_
_entity_poly.entity_id
_entity_poly.type
_entity_poly.pdbx_seq_one_letter_code
_entity_poly.pdbx_strand_id
1 'polypeptide(L)'
;VITTALIPGRPAPQLIDEPSVKSMKPGSVIVDLAVEAGGNCAGSSVGKVVQKHGVSIVGHANVPSRLAADASALYAKNLFNLLKLIIDSETSKLAIDWDDEIIKGIALSRDGEIIHPNFAVKKAEAKTAKKQASEEKPSEKKTKPAAKKAPAKKTSANKKEKK
;
A
#
# COMPACT_ATOMS: atom_id res chain seq x y z
N VAL A 1 -24.06 9.03 -1.05
CA VAL A 1 -23.10 8.99 0.08
C VAL A 1 -21.72 9.34 -0.45
N ILE A 2 -20.89 10.03 0.33
CA ILE A 2 -19.48 10.30 0.00
C ILE A 2 -18.64 9.76 1.16
N THR A 3 -17.59 9.00 0.86
CA THR A 3 -16.68 8.43 1.85
C THR A 3 -15.25 8.90 1.63
N THR A 4 -14.59 9.30 2.72
CA THR A 4 -13.32 10.06 2.70
C THR A 4 -12.33 9.58 3.76
N ALA A 5 -12.61 8.46 4.44
CA ALA A 5 -11.86 8.03 5.60
C ALA A 5 -10.58 7.31 5.17
N LEU A 6 -9.45 8.02 5.22
CA LEU A 6 -8.14 7.55 4.82
C LEU A 6 -7.12 7.80 5.94
N ILE A 7 -6.33 6.77 6.27
CA ILE A 7 -5.20 6.88 7.21
C ILE A 7 -3.91 6.60 6.43
N PRO A 8 -2.96 7.55 6.33
CA PRO A 8 -1.70 7.33 5.63
C PRO A 8 -0.96 6.07 6.11
N GLY A 9 -0.45 5.29 5.15
CA GLY A 9 0.29 4.05 5.42
C GLY A 9 -0.57 2.87 5.92
N ARG A 10 -1.90 2.96 5.88
CA ARG A 10 -2.82 1.85 6.21
C ARG A 10 -3.85 1.65 5.09
N PRO A 11 -4.41 0.43 4.93
CA PRO A 11 -5.59 0.23 4.10
C PRO A 11 -6.76 1.11 4.57
N ALA A 12 -7.61 1.53 3.63
CA ALA A 12 -8.86 2.21 3.96
C ALA A 12 -9.77 1.29 4.81
N PRO A 13 -10.40 1.79 5.89
CA PRO A 13 -11.38 1.02 6.64
C PRO A 13 -12.65 0.83 5.80
N GLN A 14 -13.15 -0.40 5.68
CA GLN A 14 -14.46 -0.65 5.08
C GLN A 14 -15.56 -0.19 6.05
N LEU A 15 -16.26 0.88 5.68
CA LEU A 15 -17.32 1.52 6.49
C LEU A 15 -18.73 1.22 5.96
N ILE A 16 -18.86 0.92 4.67
CA ILE A 16 -20.12 0.51 4.02
C ILE A 16 -19.93 -0.91 3.51
N ASP A 17 -20.73 -1.86 3.99
CA ASP A 17 -20.68 -3.26 3.57
C ASP A 17 -21.69 -3.58 2.44
N GLU A 18 -21.55 -4.75 1.80
CA GLU A 18 -22.43 -5.16 0.69
C GLU A 18 -23.93 -5.24 1.10
N PRO A 19 -24.31 -5.70 2.31
CA PRO A 19 -25.66 -5.52 2.86
C PRO A 19 -26.13 -4.06 2.90
N SER A 20 -25.31 -3.12 3.39
CA SER A 20 -25.64 -1.69 3.42
C SER A 20 -25.87 -1.14 2.02
N VAL A 21 -24.97 -1.43 1.06
CA VAL A 21 -25.14 -1.05 -0.36
C VAL A 21 -26.45 -1.61 -0.92
N LYS A 22 -26.73 -2.90 -0.68
CA LYS A 22 -27.96 -3.56 -1.16
C LYS A 22 -29.24 -3.02 -0.53
N SER A 23 -29.17 -2.41 0.66
CA SER A 23 -30.32 -1.79 1.33
C SER A 23 -30.66 -0.39 0.80
N MET A 24 -29.78 0.22 0.00
CA MET A 24 -30.00 1.56 -0.57
C MET A 24 -31.10 1.55 -1.65
N LYS A 25 -31.74 2.70 -1.84
CA LYS A 25 -32.72 2.88 -2.93
C LYS A 25 -32.02 2.78 -4.29
N PRO A 26 -32.60 2.08 -5.30
CA PRO A 26 -32.10 2.13 -6.68
C PRO A 26 -31.97 3.57 -7.19
N GLY A 27 -30.93 3.84 -7.98
CA GLY A 27 -30.52 5.19 -8.38
C GLY A 27 -29.64 5.92 -7.37
N SER A 28 -29.36 5.34 -6.19
CA SER A 28 -28.39 5.90 -5.25
C SER A 28 -26.98 5.95 -5.82
N VAL A 29 -26.20 6.93 -5.37
CA VAL A 29 -24.77 7.07 -5.72
C VAL A 29 -23.90 7.05 -4.45
N ILE A 30 -22.81 6.30 -4.51
CA ILE A 30 -21.69 6.33 -3.56
C ILE A 30 -20.47 6.91 -4.29
N VAL A 31 -19.75 7.84 -3.66
CA VAL A 31 -18.47 8.34 -4.16
C VAL A 31 -17.40 8.02 -3.13
N ASP A 32 -16.43 7.20 -3.50
CA ASP A 32 -15.43 6.66 -2.59
C ASP A 32 -14.05 7.25 -2.87
N LEU A 33 -13.68 8.27 -2.11
CA LEU A 33 -12.40 8.98 -2.26
C LEU A 33 -11.22 8.20 -1.66
N ALA A 34 -11.47 7.14 -0.89
CA ALA A 34 -10.44 6.29 -0.30
C ALA A 34 -10.07 5.08 -1.18
N VAL A 35 -10.64 4.99 -2.39
CA VAL A 35 -10.54 3.82 -3.29
C VAL A 35 -9.10 3.39 -3.59
N GLU A 36 -8.16 4.33 -3.72
CA GLU A 36 -6.76 4.06 -4.05
C GLU A 36 -6.00 3.36 -2.90
N ALA A 37 -6.55 3.37 -1.67
CA ALA A 37 -6.06 2.61 -0.51
C ALA A 37 -6.96 1.41 -0.15
N GLY A 38 -7.87 1.01 -1.05
CA GLY A 38 -8.80 -0.12 -0.87
C GLY A 38 -10.29 0.28 -0.86
N GLY A 39 -10.60 1.55 -0.61
CA GLY A 39 -11.98 2.06 -0.53
C GLY A 39 -12.62 1.91 0.84
N ASN A 40 -13.57 2.80 1.16
CA ASN A 40 -14.44 2.66 2.31
C ASN A 40 -15.72 1.87 2.02
N CYS A 41 -16.05 1.65 0.74
CA CYS A 41 -17.27 0.94 0.34
C CYS A 41 -16.97 -0.44 -0.27
N ALA A 42 -17.62 -1.46 0.26
CA ALA A 42 -17.68 -2.77 -0.38
C ALA A 42 -18.23 -2.63 -1.80
N GLY A 43 -17.54 -3.23 -2.77
CA GLY A 43 -17.87 -3.10 -4.18
C GLY A 43 -17.22 -1.91 -4.91
N SER A 44 -16.50 -1.02 -4.22
CA SER A 44 -15.63 -0.02 -4.87
C SER A 44 -14.56 -0.67 -5.78
N SER A 45 -14.17 0.03 -6.84
CA SER A 45 -13.11 -0.41 -7.76
C SER A 45 -12.30 0.79 -8.24
N VAL A 46 -10.98 0.74 -8.07
CA VAL A 46 -10.03 1.79 -8.49
C VAL A 46 -10.22 2.13 -9.98
N GLY A 47 -10.28 3.43 -10.27
CA GLY A 47 -10.42 4.00 -11.61
C GLY A 47 -11.80 3.88 -12.26
N LYS A 48 -12.80 3.26 -11.61
CA LYS A 48 -14.05 2.86 -12.27
C LYS A 48 -15.31 3.41 -11.60
N VAL A 49 -16.40 3.46 -12.36
CA VAL A 49 -17.76 3.51 -11.83
C VAL A 49 -18.38 2.14 -12.04
N VAL A 50 -18.99 1.56 -11.01
CA VAL A 50 -19.63 0.23 -11.08
C VAL A 50 -21.08 0.29 -10.59
N GLN A 51 -21.94 -0.56 -11.15
CA GLN A 51 -23.33 -0.72 -10.75
C GLN A 51 -23.49 -1.97 -9.88
N LYS A 52 -24.11 -1.83 -8.70
CA LYS A 52 -24.34 -2.89 -7.71
C LYS A 52 -25.70 -2.68 -7.05
N HIS A 53 -26.61 -3.66 -7.17
CA HIS A 53 -27.97 -3.59 -6.59
C HIS A 53 -28.79 -2.34 -6.99
N GLY A 54 -28.48 -1.73 -8.14
CA GLY A 54 -29.07 -0.46 -8.59
C GLY A 54 -28.41 0.81 -8.03
N VAL A 55 -27.32 0.66 -7.27
CA VAL A 55 -26.47 1.74 -6.76
C VAL A 55 -25.26 1.91 -7.68
N SER A 56 -24.92 3.15 -8.02
CA SER A 56 -23.66 3.48 -8.71
C SER A 56 -22.57 3.82 -7.70
N ILE A 57 -21.47 3.07 -7.71
CA ILE A 57 -20.30 3.28 -6.85
C ILE A 57 -19.18 3.89 -7.71
N VAL A 58 -18.81 5.14 -7.42
CA VAL A 58 -17.79 5.92 -8.12
C VAL A 58 -16.46 5.81 -7.35
N GLY A 59 -15.56 4.99 -7.87
CA GLY A 59 -14.19 4.79 -7.37
C GLY A 59 -13.16 5.41 -8.30
N HIS A 60 -13.27 6.71 -8.61
CA HIS A 60 -12.27 7.40 -9.42
C HIS A 60 -10.93 7.54 -8.67
N ALA A 61 -9.84 7.10 -9.28
CA ALA A 61 -8.48 7.43 -8.87
C ALA A 61 -8.13 8.87 -9.29
N ASN A 62 -7.18 9.50 -8.59
CA ASN A 62 -6.71 10.87 -8.82
C ASN A 62 -7.85 11.88 -9.04
N VAL A 63 -8.76 11.96 -8.08
CA VAL A 63 -9.89 12.91 -8.12
C VAL A 63 -9.44 14.37 -8.34
N PRO A 64 -8.31 14.88 -7.79
CA PRO A 64 -7.82 16.23 -8.07
C PRO A 64 -7.56 16.50 -9.57
N SER A 65 -7.06 15.52 -10.35
CA SER A 65 -6.83 15.74 -11.79
C SER A 65 -8.12 15.86 -12.61
N ARG A 66 -9.29 15.66 -12.01
CA ARG A 66 -10.60 15.93 -12.64
C ARG A 66 -10.97 17.42 -12.62
N LEU A 67 -10.32 18.22 -11.76
CA LEU A 67 -10.36 19.69 -11.77
C LEU A 67 -8.93 20.22 -11.92
N ALA A 68 -8.21 19.74 -12.94
CA ALA A 68 -6.77 19.93 -13.09
C ALA A 68 -6.31 21.40 -13.06
N ALA A 69 -7.10 22.34 -13.59
CA ALA A 69 -6.75 23.76 -13.60
C ALA A 69 -6.70 24.34 -12.17
N ASP A 70 -7.79 24.19 -11.40
CA ASP A 70 -7.88 24.68 -10.02
C ASP A 70 -6.89 23.95 -9.10
N ALA A 71 -6.76 22.64 -9.24
CA ALA A 71 -5.81 21.84 -8.49
C ALA A 71 -4.36 22.30 -8.75
N SER A 72 -4.01 22.60 -10.01
CA SER A 72 -2.69 23.13 -10.37
C SER A 72 -2.45 24.53 -9.80
N ALA A 73 -3.45 25.43 -9.87
CA ALA A 73 -3.33 26.79 -9.36
C ALA A 73 -3.16 26.81 -7.82
N LEU A 74 -3.94 26.00 -7.10
CA LEU A 74 -3.83 25.85 -5.65
C LEU A 74 -2.50 25.20 -5.23
N TYR A 75 -2.07 24.15 -5.93
CA TYR A 75 -0.78 23.49 -5.64
C TYR A 75 0.42 24.40 -5.95
N ALA A 76 0.40 25.13 -7.06
CA ALA A 76 1.42 26.13 -7.39
C ALA A 76 1.49 27.25 -6.33
N LYS A 77 0.35 27.67 -5.75
CA LYS A 77 0.32 28.63 -4.64
C LYS A 77 0.96 28.05 -3.36
N ASN A 78 0.77 26.76 -3.07
CA ASN A 78 1.44 26.10 -1.95
C ASN A 78 2.95 26.04 -2.16
N LEU A 79 3.42 25.68 -3.37
CA LEU A 79 4.84 25.70 -3.71
C LEU A 79 5.44 27.11 -3.64
N PHE A 80 4.74 28.13 -4.14
CA PHE A 80 5.17 29.53 -4.05
C PHE A 80 5.29 30.02 -2.60
N ASN A 81 4.36 29.64 -1.73
CA ASN A 81 4.44 29.96 -0.31
C ASN A 81 5.62 29.25 0.38
N LEU A 82 5.92 28.00 0.00
CA LEU A 82 7.10 27.28 0.50
C LEU A 82 8.41 27.91 0.01
N LEU A 83 8.49 28.32 -1.27
CA LEU A 83 9.69 28.95 -1.83
C LEU A 83 10.06 30.26 -1.11
N LYS A 84 9.09 30.98 -0.52
CA LYS A 84 9.35 32.16 0.34
C LYS A 84 10.04 31.86 1.67
N LEU A 85 10.07 30.60 2.11
CA LEU A 85 10.81 30.15 3.30
C LEU A 85 12.23 29.64 2.94
N ILE A 86 12.52 29.53 1.64
CA ILE A 86 13.70 28.84 1.08
C ILE A 86 14.58 29.79 0.27
N ILE A 87 14.00 30.85 -0.30
CA ILE A 87 14.68 31.84 -1.13
C ILE A 87 14.68 33.19 -0.42
N ASP A 88 15.86 33.75 -0.20
CA ASP A 88 16.03 35.11 0.31
C ASP A 88 15.57 36.14 -0.74
N SER A 89 14.73 37.09 -0.31
CA SER A 89 14.03 38.02 -1.21
C SER A 89 14.91 39.14 -1.78
N GLU A 90 16.06 39.45 -1.16
CA GLU A 90 16.95 40.52 -1.62
C GLU A 90 18.02 39.99 -2.57
N THR A 91 18.62 38.85 -2.24
CA THR A 91 19.72 38.24 -3.00
C THR A 91 19.25 37.20 -4.02
N SER A 92 17.99 36.76 -3.96
CA SER A 92 17.42 35.67 -4.79
C SER A 92 18.18 34.34 -4.70
N LYS A 93 18.86 34.09 -3.57
CA LYS A 93 19.62 32.86 -3.30
C LYS A 93 18.83 31.90 -2.42
N LEU A 94 19.19 30.62 -2.49
CA LEU A 94 18.74 29.63 -1.51
C LEU A 94 19.33 29.98 -0.14
N ALA A 95 18.48 30.34 0.80
CA ALA A 95 18.79 30.68 2.18
C ALA A 95 17.95 29.80 3.11
N ILE A 96 18.23 28.49 3.04
CA ILE A 96 17.44 27.48 3.76
C ILE A 96 17.78 27.55 5.25
N ASP A 97 16.84 28.03 6.05
CA ASP A 97 16.89 27.83 7.50
C ASP A 97 16.62 26.36 7.80
N TRP A 98 17.65 25.65 8.29
CA TRP A 98 17.56 24.25 8.69
C TRP A 98 17.01 24.07 10.10
N ASP A 99 16.83 25.14 10.86
CA ASP A 99 16.22 25.13 12.17
C ASP A 99 14.71 25.42 12.17
N ASP A 100 14.15 25.93 11.07
CA ASP A 100 12.70 26.09 10.85
C ASP A 100 11.93 24.75 10.93
N GLU A 101 10.75 24.78 11.57
CA GLU A 101 9.93 23.57 11.80
C GLU A 101 9.28 23.02 10.52
N ILE A 102 8.93 23.88 9.56
CA ILE A 102 8.35 23.48 8.28
C ILE A 102 9.43 22.80 7.43
N ILE A 103 10.63 23.39 7.33
CA ILE A 103 11.77 22.80 6.64
C ILE A 103 12.15 21.44 7.27
N LYS A 104 12.29 21.37 8.60
CA LYS A 104 12.52 20.09 9.33
C LYS A 104 11.43 19.05 9.05
N GLY A 105 10.17 19.47 8.93
CA GLY A 105 9.02 18.59 8.69
C GLY A 105 8.90 18.06 7.24
N ILE A 106 9.47 18.73 6.24
CA ILE A 106 9.37 18.31 4.83
C ILE A 106 10.67 17.76 4.24
N ALA A 107 11.83 18.13 4.78
CA ALA A 107 13.12 17.79 4.20
C ALA A 107 13.50 16.33 4.50
N LEU A 108 13.25 15.44 3.54
CA LEU A 108 13.53 14.00 3.69
C LEU A 108 15.03 13.66 3.72
N SER A 109 15.82 14.31 2.87
CA SER A 109 17.24 13.99 2.63
C SER A 109 18.06 15.23 2.31
N ARG A 110 19.33 15.26 2.73
CA ARG A 110 20.32 16.28 2.40
C ARG A 110 21.69 15.64 2.24
N ASP A 111 22.53 16.15 1.34
CA ASP A 111 23.93 15.73 1.15
C ASP A 111 24.14 14.22 0.86
N GLY A 112 23.08 13.53 0.41
CA GLY A 112 23.06 12.07 0.17
C GLY A 112 22.57 11.23 1.35
N GLU A 113 22.33 11.82 2.53
CA GLU A 113 21.81 11.13 3.72
C GLU A 113 20.32 11.42 3.97
N ILE A 114 19.63 10.51 4.66
CA ILE A 114 18.23 10.69 5.09
C ILE A 114 18.25 11.40 6.44
N ILE A 115 17.70 12.61 6.49
CA ILE A 115 17.70 13.46 7.69
C ILE A 115 16.37 13.45 8.45
N HIS A 116 15.25 13.13 7.80
CA HIS A 116 13.93 13.16 8.45
C HIS A 116 13.75 11.98 9.43
N PRO A 117 13.39 12.22 10.71
CA PRO A 117 13.46 11.21 11.77
C PRO A 117 12.56 9.97 11.53
N ASN A 118 11.40 10.14 10.87
CA ASN A 118 10.50 9.03 10.57
C ASN A 118 10.97 8.13 9.41
N PHE A 119 11.97 8.56 8.63
CA PHE A 119 12.53 7.82 7.50
C PHE A 119 14.00 7.43 7.70
N ALA A 120 14.69 8.04 8.66
CA ALA A 120 16.06 7.71 9.03
C ALA A 120 16.17 6.22 9.37
N VAL A 121 16.90 5.47 8.52
CA VAL A 121 17.17 4.05 8.75
C VAL A 121 17.99 3.93 10.03
N LYS A 122 17.38 3.43 11.10
CA LYS A 122 18.11 2.99 12.31
C LYS A 122 19.12 1.94 11.85
N LYS A 123 20.40 2.32 11.75
CA LYS A 123 21.51 1.43 11.40
C LYS A 123 21.46 0.26 12.38
N ALA A 124 21.05 -0.91 11.91
CA ALA A 124 20.98 -2.10 12.73
C ALA A 124 22.41 -2.42 13.20
N GLU A 125 22.67 -2.27 14.49
CA GLU A 125 23.97 -2.61 15.07
C GLU A 125 24.29 -4.05 14.74
N ALA A 126 25.38 -4.26 13.98
CA ALA A 126 25.77 -5.56 13.47
C ALA A 126 26.31 -6.45 14.59
N LYS A 127 25.42 -6.96 15.44
CA LYS A 127 25.72 -7.90 16.52
C LYS A 127 26.47 -9.08 15.94
N THR A 128 27.76 -9.12 16.25
CA THR A 128 28.74 -9.91 15.53
C THR A 128 28.57 -11.38 15.90
N ALA A 129 27.81 -12.12 15.09
CA ALA A 129 27.71 -13.57 15.19
C ALA A 129 29.10 -14.18 14.97
N LYS A 130 29.82 -14.47 16.06
CA LYS A 130 31.17 -15.04 16.02
C LYS A 130 31.11 -16.39 15.29
N LYS A 131 31.74 -16.40 14.12
CA LYS A 131 31.89 -17.56 13.23
C LYS A 131 32.73 -18.65 13.91
N GLN A 132 32.09 -19.55 14.66
CA GLN A 132 32.70 -20.84 15.01
C GLN A 132 32.65 -21.76 13.80
N ALA A 133 33.83 -22.15 13.31
CA ALA A 133 34.01 -23.11 12.23
C ALA A 133 35.14 -24.07 12.63
N SER A 134 34.75 -25.18 13.25
CA SER A 134 35.61 -26.20 13.85
C SER A 134 34.72 -27.39 14.24
N GLU A 135 34.85 -28.61 13.71
CA GLU A 135 35.74 -29.15 12.67
C GLU A 135 34.98 -30.24 11.90
N GLU A 136 35.38 -30.57 10.66
CA GLU A 136 34.94 -31.80 10.00
C GLU A 136 36.09 -32.42 9.18
N LYS A 137 36.37 -33.71 9.40
CA LYS A 137 37.27 -34.52 8.57
C LYS A 137 36.76 -35.97 8.52
N PRO A 138 36.83 -36.70 7.38
CA PRO A 138 35.90 -37.82 7.14
C PRO A 138 36.51 -39.23 7.16
N SER A 139 35.68 -40.23 7.49
CA SER A 139 35.77 -41.63 7.02
C SER A 139 34.38 -42.29 7.23
N GLU A 140 33.61 -42.61 6.19
CA GLU A 140 33.68 -43.75 5.25
C GLU A 140 32.90 -45.02 5.68
N LYS A 141 31.77 -45.26 4.98
CA LYS A 141 31.16 -46.56 4.60
C LYS A 141 30.84 -47.63 5.68
N LYS A 142 29.55 -48.06 5.68
CA LYS A 142 29.16 -49.38 5.14
C LYS A 142 27.66 -49.56 4.81
N THR A 143 27.40 -50.09 3.61
CA THR A 143 26.28 -50.96 3.15
C THR A 143 24.80 -50.66 3.51
N LYS A 144 24.05 -50.11 2.52
CA LYS A 144 22.94 -50.73 1.74
C LYS A 144 22.32 -52.09 2.19
N PRO A 145 21.11 -52.50 1.70
CA PRO A 145 19.95 -51.71 1.21
C PRO A 145 18.52 -52.32 1.45
N ALA A 146 17.47 -51.48 1.49
CA ALA A 146 16.07 -51.83 1.10
C ALA A 146 15.20 -50.55 1.01
N ALA A 147 14.08 -50.45 0.28
CA ALA A 147 13.66 -51.00 -1.01
C ALA A 147 12.48 -50.15 -1.52
N LYS A 148 12.38 -49.82 -2.82
CA LYS A 148 11.25 -49.04 -3.37
C LYS A 148 10.02 -49.92 -3.66
N LYS A 149 8.80 -49.46 -3.37
CA LYS A 149 7.77 -49.14 -4.40
C LYS A 149 6.41 -48.62 -3.88
N ALA A 150 5.93 -47.59 -4.60
CA ALA A 150 4.58 -47.22 -5.03
C ALA A 150 3.29 -47.75 -4.33
N PRO A 151 2.23 -46.93 -4.25
CA PRO A 151 0.89 -47.35 -3.81
C PRO A 151 0.19 -48.25 -4.85
N ALA A 152 -0.57 -49.25 -4.39
CA ALA A 152 -1.29 -50.20 -5.24
C ALA A 152 -2.78 -49.84 -5.40
N LYS A 153 -3.31 -50.01 -6.62
CA LYS A 153 -4.68 -49.71 -7.04
C LYS A 153 -5.42 -51.02 -7.36
N LYS A 154 -6.62 -51.25 -6.81
CA LYS A 154 -7.67 -52.24 -7.21
C LYS A 154 -9.00 -51.77 -6.55
N THR A 155 -10.06 -51.40 -7.27
CA THR A 155 -11.11 -52.24 -7.92
C THR A 155 -11.85 -53.15 -6.92
N SER A 156 -13.19 -53.22 -6.89
CA SER A 156 -14.08 -53.46 -8.05
C SER A 156 -15.52 -52.88 -7.98
N ALA A 157 -16.23 -52.99 -9.12
CA ALA A 157 -17.64 -52.72 -9.47
C ALA A 157 -18.73 -53.15 -8.43
N ASN A 158 -20.01 -52.70 -8.49
CA ASN A 158 -20.79 -52.18 -9.65
C ASN A 158 -21.48 -50.80 -9.40
N LYS A 159 -22.80 -50.49 -9.45
CA LYS A 159 -24.08 -51.24 -9.55
C LYS A 159 -25.21 -50.39 -10.23
N LYS A 160 -26.10 -51.06 -10.98
CA LYS A 160 -27.42 -50.63 -11.54
C LYS A 160 -28.51 -50.31 -10.47
N GLU A 161 -29.69 -49.71 -10.70
CA GLU A 161 -30.36 -49.02 -11.84
C GLU A 161 -31.59 -48.20 -11.31
N LYS A 162 -32.05 -47.22 -12.10
CA LYS A 162 -33.46 -46.72 -12.28
C LYS A 162 -34.40 -46.34 -11.11
N LYS A 163 -35.13 -45.25 -11.41
CA LYS A 163 -36.46 -44.80 -10.92
C LYS A 163 -36.53 -44.17 -9.52
#